data_AF-A0A380DTA6-F1
#
_entry.id   AF-A0A380DTA6-F1
#
_cell.length_a   1.000
_cell.length_b   1.000
_cell.length_c   1.000
_cell.angle_alpha   90.00
_cell.angle_beta   90.00
_cell.angle_gamma   90.00
#
_symmetry.space_group_name_H-M   'P 1'
#
loop_
_entity.id
_entity.type
_entity.pdbx_description
1 polymer ?
#
loop_
_entity_poly.entity_id
_entity_poly.type
_entity_poly.pdbx_seq_one_letter_code
_entity_poly.pdbx_strand_id
1 'polypeptide(L)'
;MKEDRRIRKTKSSIKQAFTKLLQEKDLEKITIRDITTRADINRGTFYLHYEDKYMLLADMEDEYISELTTYTQFDLLRGSSIEDIANTFVNNILKNISSIFMII
;
A
#
# COMPACT_ATOMS: atom_id res chain seq x y z
N MET A 1 -13.91 -0.70 -16.90
CA MET A 1 -14.36 0.66 -16.56
C MET A 1 -13.19 1.40 -15.92
N LYS A 2 -12.86 2.61 -16.40
CA LYS A 2 -11.79 3.44 -15.84
C LYS A 2 -12.31 4.00 -14.51
N GLU A 3 -11.76 3.57 -13.38
CA GLU A 3 -12.14 4.08 -12.06
C GLU A 3 -12.08 5.61 -12.06
N ASP A 4 -13.11 6.26 -11.51
CA ASP A 4 -13.22 7.72 -11.51
C ASP A 4 -11.95 8.33 -10.88
N ARG A 5 -11.30 9.21 -11.63
CA ARG A 5 -10.08 9.89 -11.19
C ARG A 5 -10.27 10.62 -9.85
N ARG A 6 -11.49 11.09 -9.56
CA ARG A 6 -11.83 11.73 -8.28
C ARG A 6 -11.76 10.74 -7.13
N ILE A 7 -12.33 9.54 -7.30
CA ILE A 7 -12.27 8.46 -6.29
C ILE A 7 -10.82 8.10 -5.99
N ARG A 8 -10.01 7.89 -7.03
CA ARG A 8 -8.58 7.57 -6.88
C ARG A 8 -7.81 8.66 -6.12
N LYS A 9 -8.06 9.94 -6.44
CA LYS A 9 -7.44 11.07 -5.74
C LYS A 9 -7.84 11.12 -4.27
N THR A 10 -9.12 10.94 -3.96
CA THR A 10 -9.62 10.94 -2.58
C THR A 10 -9.05 9.77 -1.78
N LYS A 11 -9.07 8.54 -2.32
CA LYS A 11 -8.44 7.39 -1.66
C LYS A 11 -6.95 7.64 -1.39
N SER A 12 -6.23 8.21 -2.36
CA SER A 12 -4.81 8.54 -2.21
C SER A 12 -4.57 9.57 -1.10
N SER A 13 -5.38 10.62 -0.99
CA SER A 13 -5.23 11.61 0.09
C SER A 13 -5.56 11.02 1.47
N ILE A 14 -6.57 10.15 1.58
CA ILE A 14 -6.90 9.41 2.81
C ILE A 14 -5.73 8.52 3.23
N LYS A 15 -5.18 7.70 2.33
CA LYS A 15 -4.06 6.80 2.62
C LYS A 15 -2.82 7.58 3.07
N GLN A 16 -2.46 8.65 2.36
CA GLN A 16 -1.31 9.50 2.74
C GLN A 16 -1.48 10.15 4.12
N ALA A 17 -2.68 10.64 4.43
CA ALA A 17 -2.98 11.20 5.74
C ALA A 17 -2.84 10.14 6.85
N PHE A 18 -3.37 8.94 6.60
CA PHE A 18 -3.33 7.84 7.55
C PHE A 18 -1.91 7.31 7.78
N THR A 19 -1.08 7.17 6.73
CA THR A 19 0.35 6.83 6.86
C THR A 19 1.09 7.82 7.76
N LYS A 20 0.88 9.12 7.57
CA LYS A 20 1.50 10.15 8.43
C LYS A 20 1.03 10.04 9.88
N LEU A 21 -0.26 9.77 10.10
CA LEU A 21 -0.81 9.57 11.45
C LEU A 21 -0.20 8.35 12.14
N LEU A 22 -0.01 7.25 11.43
CA LEU A 22 0.62 6.02 11.94
C LEU A 22 2.09 6.23 12.34
N GLN A 23 2.79 7.19 11.70
CA GLN A 23 4.14 7.60 12.10
C GLN A 23 4.15 8.46 13.38
N GLU A 24 3.04 9.13 13.68
CA GLU A 24 2.91 10.07 14.80
C GLU A 24 2.35 9.40 16.07
N LYS A 25 1.50 8.37 15.93
CA LYS A 25 0.81 7.73 17.06
C LYS A 25 0.25 6.34 16.72
N ASP A 26 0.04 5.55 17.76
CA ASP A 26 -0.56 4.21 17.69
C ASP A 26 -1.94 4.23 17.00
N LEU A 27 -2.25 3.16 16.25
CA LEU A 27 -3.48 2.99 15.49
C LEU A 27 -4.73 3.25 16.33
N GLU A 28 -4.76 2.74 17.57
CA GLU A 28 -5.90 2.85 18.50
C GLU A 28 -6.25 4.32 18.77
N LYS A 29 -5.23 5.20 18.82
CA LYS A 29 -5.35 6.63 19.10
C LYS A 29 -5.68 7.46 17.85
N ILE A 30 -5.65 6.87 16.65
CA ILE A 30 -6.06 7.53 15.42
C ILE A 30 -7.58 7.53 15.33
N THR A 31 -8.18 8.71 15.14
CA THR A 31 -9.62 8.85 14.93
C THR A 31 -9.93 9.17 13.47
N ILE A 32 -11.15 8.86 13.02
CA ILE A 32 -11.61 9.27 11.68
C ILE A 32 -11.52 10.79 11.50
N ARG A 33 -11.72 11.56 12.58
CA ARG A 33 -11.56 13.03 12.56
C ARG A 33 -10.13 13.40 12.17
N ASP A 34 -9.13 12.79 12.80
CA ASP A 34 -7.73 13.07 12.50
C ASP A 34 -7.42 12.82 11.02
N ILE A 35 -7.87 11.68 10.49
CA ILE A 35 -7.66 11.30 9.08
C ILE A 35 -8.32 12.33 8.16
N THR A 36 -9.60 12.63 8.40
CA THR A 36 -10.38 13.55 7.55
C THR A 36 -9.84 14.98 7.57
N THR A 37 -9.41 15.47 8.75
CA THR A 37 -8.78 16.79 8.88
C THR A 37 -7.44 16.84 8.15
N ARG A 38 -6.61 15.80 8.28
CA ARG A 38 -5.29 15.71 7.63
C ARG A 38 -5.40 15.57 6.12
N ALA A 39 -6.39 14.84 5.63
CA ALA A 39 -6.65 14.60 4.22
C ALA A 39 -7.42 15.74 3.53
N ASP A 40 -7.86 16.76 4.30
CA ASP A 40 -8.70 17.87 3.84
C ASP A 40 -10.00 17.40 3.17
N ILE A 41 -10.74 16.54 3.87
CA ILE A 41 -12.04 16.02 3.41
C ILE A 41 -13.08 16.00 4.53
N ASN A 42 -14.34 15.91 4.12
CA ASN A 42 -15.48 15.73 5.01
C ASN A 42 -15.55 14.28 5.50
N ARG A 43 -16.10 14.04 6.71
CA ARG A 43 -16.30 12.68 7.25
C ARG A 43 -17.18 11.81 6.35
N GLY A 44 -18.24 12.38 5.75
CA GLY A 44 -19.08 11.66 4.80
C GLY A 44 -18.29 11.13 3.60
N THR A 45 -17.33 11.91 3.10
CA THR A 45 -16.44 11.51 2.00
C THR A 45 -15.55 10.33 2.39
N PHE A 46 -15.06 10.28 3.63
CA PHE A 46 -14.33 9.11 4.14
C PHE A 46 -15.21 7.86 4.11
N TYR A 47 -16.44 7.97 4.63
CA TYR A 47 -17.36 6.83 4.71
C TYR A 47 -17.92 6.36 3.35
N LEU A 48 -17.73 7.14 2.27
CA LEU A 48 -17.98 6.65 0.90
C LEU A 48 -16.93 5.64 0.43
N HIS A 49 -15.79 5.54 1.12
CA HIS A 49 -14.66 4.71 0.72
C HIS A 49 -14.31 3.64 1.75
N TYR A 50 -14.45 3.93 3.04
CA TYR A 50 -14.05 3.06 4.13
C TYR A 50 -15.05 3.12 5.29
N GLU A 51 -15.42 1.97 5.84
CA GLU A 51 -16.30 1.88 7.00
C GLU A 51 -15.61 2.41 8.27
N ASP A 52 -14.34 2.09 8.45
CA ASP A 52 -13.52 2.56 9.55
C ASP A 52 -12.01 2.59 9.19
N LYS A 53 -11.17 2.87 10.19
CA LYS A 53 -9.71 2.92 10.04
C LYS A 53 -9.07 1.53 9.87
N TYR A 54 -9.75 0.45 10.29
CA TYR A 54 -9.24 -0.91 10.15
C TYR A 54 -9.48 -1.44 8.75
N MET A 55 -10.62 -1.14 8.13
CA MET A 55 -10.86 -1.41 6.72
C MET A 55 -9.88 -0.63 5.82
N LEU A 56 -9.59 0.63 6.17
CA LEU A 56 -8.54 1.41 5.48
C LEU A 56 -7.17 0.75 5.61
N LEU A 57 -6.81 0.27 6.80
CA LEU A 57 -5.54 -0.42 7.02
C LEU A 57 -5.45 -1.70 6.19
N ALA A 58 -6.48 -2.53 6.20
CA ALA A 58 -6.53 -3.77 5.41
C ALA A 58 -6.39 -3.49 3.90
N ASP A 59 -7.09 -2.48 3.37
CA ASP A 59 -6.95 -2.06 1.96
C ASP A 59 -5.53 -1.57 1.61
N MET A 60 -4.81 -0.98 2.57
CA MET A 60 -3.42 -0.60 2.39
C MET A 60 -2.49 -1.82 2.46
N GLU A 61 -2.70 -2.73 3.41
CA GLU A 61 -1.94 -3.98 3.54
C GLU A 61 -2.06 -4.83 2.28
N ASP A 62 -3.27 -5.01 1.75
CA ASP A 62 -3.52 -5.74 0.51
C ASP A 62 -2.81 -5.09 -0.69
N GLU A 63 -2.83 -3.76 -0.79
CA GLU A 63 -2.12 -3.02 -1.84
C GLU A 63 -0.61 -3.25 -1.76
N TYR A 64 -0.02 -3.14 -0.57
CA TYR A 64 1.41 -3.38 -0.37
C TYR A 64 1.82 -4.84 -0.58
N ILE A 65 1.00 -5.80 -0.12
CA ILE A 65 1.25 -7.23 -0.34
C ILE A 65 1.18 -7.56 -1.82
N SER A 66 0.19 -7.00 -2.55
CA SER A 66 0.07 -7.19 -4.00
C SER A 66 1.29 -6.61 -4.73
N GLU A 67 1.76 -5.43 -4.33
CA GLU A 67 2.95 -4.81 -4.88
C GLU A 67 4.21 -5.67 -4.61
N LEU A 68 4.41 -6.11 -3.37
CA LEU A 68 5.52 -6.99 -2.99
C LEU A 68 5.47 -8.33 -3.74
N THR A 69 4.30 -8.94 -3.87
CA THR A 69 4.12 -10.21 -4.57
C THR A 69 4.50 -10.09 -6.04
N THR A 70 4.14 -8.96 -6.67
CA THR A 70 4.52 -8.65 -8.06
C THR A 70 6.04 -8.60 -8.23
N TYR A 71 6.76 -7.97 -7.30
CA TYR A 71 8.21 -7.82 -7.39
C TYR A 71 8.99 -9.07 -6.97
N THR A 72 8.46 -9.84 -6.03
CA THR A 72 9.19 -10.97 -5.42
C THR A 72 8.80 -12.32 -6.00
N GLN A 73 7.67 -12.41 -6.72
CA GLN A 73 7.06 -13.68 -7.14
C GLN A 73 6.80 -14.60 -5.93
N PHE A 74 6.38 -14.02 -4.80
CA PHE A 74 6.27 -14.72 -3.51
C PHE A 74 5.42 -16.00 -3.59
N ASP A 75 4.39 -16.01 -4.43
CA ASP A 75 3.53 -17.18 -4.64
C ASP A 75 4.27 -18.37 -5.27
N LEU A 76 5.33 -18.13 -6.03
CA LEU A 76 6.21 -19.15 -6.62
C LEU A 76 7.24 -19.70 -5.61
N LEU A 77 7.25 -19.17 -4.38
CA LEU A 77 8.16 -19.59 -3.31
C LEU A 77 7.55 -20.63 -2.37
N ARG A 78 6.24 -20.92 -2.49
CA ARG A 78 5.58 -21.92 -1.65
C ARG A 78 6.03 -23.33 -2.04
N GLY A 79 6.67 -24.02 -1.09
CA GLY A 79 7.21 -25.36 -1.30
C GLY A 79 8.59 -25.39 -1.97
N SER A 80 9.17 -24.22 -2.23
CA SER A 80 10.49 -24.06 -2.86
C SER A 80 11.60 -24.22 -1.82
N SER A 81 12.76 -24.73 -2.24
CA SER A 81 13.91 -24.82 -1.34
C SER A 81 14.42 -23.41 -0.98
N ILE A 82 15.19 -23.30 0.11
CA ILE A 82 15.83 -22.02 0.50
C ILE A 82 16.72 -21.49 -0.64
N GLU A 83 17.34 -22.38 -1.42
CA GLU A 83 18.17 -22.02 -2.56
C GLU A 83 17.36 -21.43 -3.72
N ASP A 84 16.19 -22.00 -4.01
CA ASP A 84 15.27 -21.45 -5.02
C ASP A 84 14.73 -20.07 -4.62
N ILE A 85 14.45 -19.88 -3.33
CA ILE A 85 14.02 -18.60 -2.75
C ILE A 85 15.13 -17.55 -2.91
N ALA A 86 16.36 -17.88 -2.50
CA ALA A 86 17.50 -16.98 -2.60
C ALA A 86 17.77 -16.59 -4.06
N ASN A 87 17.76 -17.57 -4.98
CA ASN A 87 17.98 -17.33 -6.41
C ASN A 87 16.88 -16.45 -7.03
N THR A 88 15.62 -16.71 -6.68
CA THR A 88 14.49 -15.90 -7.17
C THR A 88 14.59 -14.46 -6.67
N PHE A 89 14.89 -14.28 -5.38
CA PHE A 89 15.01 -12.97 -4.77
C PHE A 89 16.19 -12.17 -5.36
N VAL A 90 17.36 -12.79 -5.48
CA VAL A 90 18.57 -12.18 -6.07
C VAL A 90 18.32 -11.81 -7.53
N ASN A 91 17.74 -12.70 -8.33
CA ASN A 91 17.46 -12.41 -9.74
C ASN A 91 16.45 -11.27 -9.92
N ASN A 92 15.43 -11.19 -9.07
CA ASN A 92 14.43 -10.12 -9.15
C ASN A 92 15.00 -8.77 -8.69
N ILE A 93 15.79 -8.73 -7.61
CA ILE A 93 16.47 -7.50 -7.19
C ILE A 93 17.49 -7.04 -8.23
N LEU A 94 18.32 -7.94 -8.77
CA LEU A 94 19.31 -7.60 -9.78
C LEU A 94 18.67 -7.12 -11.09
N LYS A 95 17.57 -7.73 -11.53
CA LYS A 95 16.81 -7.24 -12.71
C LYS A 95 16.30 -5.83 -12.49
N ASN A 96 15.67 -5.55 -11.36
CA ASN A 96 15.12 -4.23 -11.06
C ASN A 96 16.22 -3.16 -10.95
N ILE A 97 17.36 -3.49 -10.33
CA ILE A 97 18.52 -2.59 -10.26
C ILE A 97 19.12 -2.36 -11.65
N SER A 98 19.30 -3.42 -12.45
CA SER A 98 19.83 -3.31 -13.81
C SER A 98 18.92 -2.47 -14.72
N SER A 99 17.60 -2.55 -14.56
CA SER A 99 16.65 -1.73 -15.31
C SER A 99 16.71 -0.24 -14.91
N ILE A 100 17.06 0.07 -13.66
CA ILE A 100 17.30 1.45 -13.21
C ILE A 100 18.58 2.02 -13.83
N PHE A 101 19.64 1.22 -13.92
CA PHE A 101 20.92 1.65 -14.51
C PHE A 101 20.95 1.65 -16.04
N MET A 102 20.02 0.98 -16.72
CA MET A 102 19.93 1.00 -18.19
C MET A 102 19.23 2.26 -18.74
N ILE A 103 18.70 3.11 -17.86
CA ILE A 103 17.93 4.33 -18.19
C ILE A 103 18.75 5.62 -17.91
N ILE A 104 19.97 5.49 -17.37
CA ILE A 104 20.91 6.61 -17.12
C ILE A 104 22.10 6.46 -18.07
#